data_AF-A0A941SR21-F1
#
_entry.id   AF-A0A941SR21-F1
#
_cell.length_a   1.000
_cell.length_b   1.000
_cell.length_c   1.000
_cell.angle_alpha   90.00
_cell.angle_beta   90.00
_cell.angle_gamma   90.00
#
_symmetry.space_group_name_H-M   'P 1'
#
loop_
_entity.id
_entity.type
_entity.pdbx_description
1 polymer ?
#
loop_
_entity_poly.entity_id
_entity_poly.type
_entity_poly.pdbx_seq_one_letter_code
_entity_poly.pdbx_strand_id
1 'polypeptide(L)'
;MEEQGLITTLVAAIVLAFVFGFVAQRLKFSPVVGYVLAGVAVGPHSPGFAADIHLALQLSEVGVILLMFGVGLKISVDDIWAVRWISVPGSALQTLLVGALGAGVGVAF
;
A
#
# COMPACT_ATOMS: atom_id res chain seq x y z
N MET A 1 28.07 -0.07 9.90
CA MET A 1 27.64 1.08 9.09
C MET A 1 26.33 0.81 8.34
N GLU A 2 25.95 -0.45 8.09
CA GLU A 2 24.65 -0.81 7.47
C GLU A 2 23.44 -0.61 8.40
N GLU A 3 23.56 -0.85 9.70
CA GLU A 3 22.44 -0.66 10.65
C GLU A 3 21.96 0.79 10.79
N GLN A 4 22.87 1.77 10.64
CA GLN A 4 22.51 3.19 10.69
C GLN A 4 21.64 3.58 9.48
N GLY A 5 21.85 2.96 8.32
CA GLY A 5 21.04 3.18 7.11
C GLY A 5 19.62 2.63 7.25
N LEU A 6 19.47 1.46 7.88
CA LEU A 6 18.16 0.83 8.12
C LEU A 6 17.27 1.68 9.03
N ILE A 7 17.79 2.07 10.20
CA ILE A 7 17.02 2.88 11.17
C ILE A 7 16.65 4.23 10.54
N THR A 8 17.58 4.86 9.82
CA THR A 8 17.31 6.15 9.17
C THR A 8 16.23 6.01 8.09
N THR A 9 16.27 4.94 7.29
CA THR A 9 15.26 4.67 6.26
C THR A 9 13.89 4.44 6.86
N LEU A 10 13.80 3.62 7.90
CA LEU A 10 12.55 3.32 8.59
C LEU A 10 11.95 4.57 9.23
N VAL A 11 12.77 5.33 9.97
CA VAL A 11 12.34 6.55 10.65
C VAL A 11 11.91 7.60 9.62
N ALA A 12 12.69 7.82 8.56
CA ALA A 12 12.33 8.77 7.51
C ALA A 12 11.00 8.38 6.84
N ALA A 13 10.82 7.11 6.48
CA ALA A 13 9.59 6.62 5.86
C ALA A 13 8.37 6.79 6.78
N ILE A 14 8.47 6.43 8.07
CA ILE A 14 7.37 6.56 9.03
C ILE A 14 7.03 8.03 9.29
N VAL A 15 8.04 8.89 9.51
CA VAL A 15 7.83 10.31 9.78
C VAL A 15 7.22 11.00 8.56
N LEU A 16 7.73 10.75 7.36
CA LEU A 16 7.18 11.35 6.15
C LEU A 16 5.77 10.82 5.87
N ALA A 17 5.52 9.52 6.02
CA ALA A 17 4.17 8.97 5.90
C ALA A 17 3.21 9.62 6.92
N PHE A 18 3.63 9.85 8.15
CA PHE A 18 2.83 10.53 9.16
C PHE A 18 2.54 11.99 8.77
N VAL A 19 3.57 12.75 8.39
CA VAL A 19 3.42 14.17 8.01
C VAL A 19 2.53 14.32 6.78
N PHE A 20 2.83 13.60 5.69
CA PHE A 20 2.02 13.66 4.48
C PHE A 20 0.61 13.09 4.68
N GLY A 21 0.47 12.01 5.46
CA GLY A 21 -0.84 11.46 5.83
C GLY A 21 -1.69 12.43 6.64
N PHE A 22 -1.08 13.13 7.60
CA PHE A 22 -1.74 14.17 8.39
C PHE A 22 -2.16 15.36 7.54
N VAL A 23 -1.29 15.81 6.62
CA VAL A 23 -1.60 16.88 5.67
C VAL A 23 -2.74 16.44 4.73
N ALA A 24 -2.69 15.22 4.19
CA ALA A 24 -3.75 14.67 3.34
C ALA A 24 -5.10 14.62 4.09
N GLN A 25 -5.09 14.16 5.35
CA GLN A 25 -6.28 14.14 6.19
C GLN A 25 -6.82 15.56 6.47
N ARG A 26 -5.94 16.54 6.71
CA ARG A 26 -6.33 17.95 6.88
C ARG A 26 -6.96 18.54 5.62
N LEU A 27 -6.51 18.11 4.45
CA LEU A 27 -7.07 18.49 3.15
C LEU A 27 -8.32 17.67 2.77
N LYS A 28 -8.83 16.81 3.67
CA LYS A 28 -9.99 15.91 3.46
C LYS A 28 -9.76 14.81 2.41
N PHE A 29 -8.51 14.50 2.09
CA PHE A 29 -8.16 13.31 1.31
C PHE A 29 -8.00 12.08 2.21
N SER A 30 -8.06 10.89 1.61
CA SER A 30 -7.69 9.65 2.29
C SER A 30 -6.21 9.70 2.69
N PRO A 31 -5.84 9.30 3.93
CA PRO A 31 -4.45 9.25 4.38
C PRO A 31 -3.53 8.41 3.47
N VAL A 32 -4.09 7.42 2.77
CA VAL A 32 -3.36 6.59 1.79
C VAL A 32 -2.67 7.44 0.73
N VAL A 33 -3.30 8.54 0.29
CA VAL A 33 -2.70 9.48 -0.68
C VAL A 33 -1.43 10.13 -0.10
N GLY A 34 -1.45 10.48 1.20
CA GLY A 34 -0.27 10.99 1.88
C GLY A 34 0.85 9.95 2.00
N TYR A 35 0.51 8.70 2.28
CA TYR A 35 1.50 7.61 2.39
C TYR A 35 2.18 7.32 1.05
N VAL A 36 1.45 7.35 -0.07
CA VAL A 36 2.06 7.16 -1.40
C VAL A 36 2.97 8.34 -1.78
N LEU A 37 2.58 9.58 -1.45
CA LEU A 37 3.42 10.75 -1.69
C LEU A 37 4.70 10.70 -0.85
N ALA A 38 4.62 10.22 0.39
CA ALA A 38 5.80 9.98 1.22
C ALA A 38 6.75 8.96 0.58
N GLY A 39 6.22 7.86 0.02
CA GLY A 39 7.00 6.88 -0.72
C GLY A 39 7.71 7.47 -1.94
N VAL A 40 7.02 8.31 -2.72
CA VAL A 40 7.62 9.03 -3.86
C VAL A 40 8.73 9.98 -3.39
N ALA A 41 8.52 10.68 -2.27
CA ALA A 41 9.48 11.63 -1.70
C ALA A 41 10.74 10.97 -1.10
N VAL A 42 10.66 9.71 -0.69
CA VAL A 42 11.78 8.93 -0.12
C VAL A 42 12.43 8.02 -1.18
N GLY A 43 11.84 7.95 -2.37
CA GLY A 43 12.32 7.13 -3.48
C GLY A 43 13.65 7.62 -4.08
N PRO A 44 14.30 6.80 -4.92
CA PRO A 44 15.61 7.08 -5.52
C PRO A 44 15.64 8.33 -6.43
N HIS A 45 14.47 8.84 -6.82
CA HIS A 45 14.32 10.06 -7.62
C HIS A 45 14.30 11.35 -6.78
N SER A 46 14.42 11.24 -5.44
CA SER A 46 14.46 12.38 -4.53
C SER A 46 15.91 12.80 -4.21
N PRO A 47 16.28 14.09 -4.36
CA PRO A 47 17.64 14.52 -4.11
C PRO A 47 17.95 14.55 -2.60
N GLY A 48 18.92 13.74 -2.15
CA GLY A 48 19.52 13.83 -0.82
C GLY A 48 19.34 12.63 0.11
N PHE A 49 18.38 11.72 -0.16
CA PHE A 49 18.18 10.51 0.65
C PHE A 49 17.72 9.33 -0.23
N ALA A 50 18.60 8.36 -0.45
CA ALA A 50 18.26 7.14 -1.17
C ALA A 50 17.92 6.04 -0.15
N ALA A 51 16.63 5.80 0.07
CA ALA A 51 16.18 4.66 0.84
C ALA A 51 16.58 3.36 0.17
N ASP A 52 16.94 2.36 0.98
CA ASP A 52 17.18 1.01 0.49
C ASP A 52 15.86 0.37 0.04
N ILE A 53 15.68 0.23 -1.27
CA ILE A 53 14.49 -0.32 -1.90
C ILE A 53 14.31 -1.80 -1.55
N HIS A 54 15.40 -2.55 -1.41
CA HIS A 54 15.33 -3.97 -1.08
C HIS A 54 14.78 -4.18 0.34
N LEU A 55 15.28 -3.40 1.30
CA LEU A 55 14.78 -3.40 2.67
C LEU A 55 13.33 -2.89 2.73
N ALA A 56 13.00 -1.83 1.99
CA ALA A 56 11.63 -1.31 1.92
C ALA A 56 10.63 -2.35 1.38
N LEU A 57 11.02 -3.14 0.37
CA LEU A 57 10.20 -4.22 -0.18
C LEU A 57 9.98 -5.35 0.82
N GLN A 58 11.02 -5.81 1.51
CA GLN A 58 10.89 -6.85 2.56
C GLN A 58 9.97 -6.38 3.70
N LEU A 59 10.15 -5.14 4.16
CA LEU A 59 9.31 -4.55 5.20
C LEU A 59 7.86 -4.36 4.74
N SER A 60 7.66 -3.94 3.49
CA SER A 60 6.33 -3.83 2.88
C SER A 60 5.63 -5.18 2.78
N GLU A 61 6.35 -6.25 2.46
CA GLU A 61 5.80 -7.60 2.40
C GLU A 61 5.26 -8.03 3.77
N VAL A 62 6.09 -7.92 4.80
CA VAL A 62 5.67 -8.22 6.18
C VAL A 62 4.51 -7.33 6.61
N GLY A 63 4.56 -6.03 6.30
CA GLY A 63 3.48 -5.08 6.60
C GLY A 63 2.15 -5.43 5.92
N VAL A 64 2.18 -5.82 4.64
CA VAL A 64 0.99 -6.26 3.90
C VAL A 64 0.46 -7.58 4.45
N ILE A 65 1.33 -8.53 4.81
CA ILE A 65 0.91 -9.78 5.44
C ILE A 65 0.18 -9.50 6.76
N LEU A 66 0.74 -8.64 7.62
CA LEU A 66 0.12 -8.26 8.88
C LEU A 66 -1.22 -7.52 8.66
N LEU A 67 -1.31 -6.66 7.64
CA LEU A 67 -2.54 -5.96 7.26
C LEU A 67 -3.61 -6.95 6.77
N MET A 68 -3.28 -7.82 5.83
CA MET A 68 -4.20 -8.82 5.26
C MET A 68 -4.63 -9.84 6.32
N PHE A 69 -3.73 -10.21 7.23
CA PHE A 69 -4.06 -11.03 8.40
C PHE A 69 -5.05 -10.31 9.32
N GLY A 70 -4.77 -9.06 9.69
CA GLY A 70 -5.66 -8.25 10.53
C GLY A 70 -7.02 -7.99 9.90
N VAL A 71 -7.08 -7.81 8.58
CA VAL A 71 -8.34 -7.74 7.82
C VAL A 71 -9.05 -9.09 7.85
N GLY A 72 -8.33 -10.20 7.63
CA GLY A 72 -8.86 -11.56 7.69
C GLY A 72 -9.51 -11.90 9.04
N LEU A 73 -8.92 -11.46 10.16
CA LEU A 73 -9.49 -11.66 11.50
C LEU A 73 -10.84 -10.97 11.72
N LYS A 74 -11.15 -9.91 10.95
CA LYS A 74 -12.43 -9.20 11.02
C LYS A 74 -13.49 -9.79 10.09
N ILE A 75 -13.13 -10.74 9.23
CA ILE A 75 -14.03 -11.37 8.27
C ILE A 75 -14.71 -12.57 8.93
N SER A 76 -16.04 -12.52 9.02
CA SER A 76 -16.86 -13.67 9.41
C SER A 76 -17.02 -14.61 8.21
N VAL A 77 -16.68 -15.89 8.41
CA VAL A 77 -16.84 -16.92 7.38
C VAL A 77 -18.33 -17.11 7.05
N ASP A 78 -19.19 -17.03 8.05
CA ASP A 78 -20.64 -17.20 7.89
C ASP A 78 -21.25 -16.08 7.03
N ASP A 79 -20.76 -14.84 7.22
CA ASP A 79 -21.22 -13.68 6.42
C ASP A 79 -20.86 -13.86 4.95
N ILE A 80 -19.64 -14.32 4.65
CA ILE A 80 -19.22 -14.62 3.28
C ILE A 80 -20.06 -15.75 2.69
N TRP A 81 -20.33 -16.80 3.47
CA TRP A 81 -21.09 -17.95 2.99
C TRP A 81 -22.54 -17.60 2.65
N ALA A 82 -23.16 -16.71 3.43
CA ALA A 82 -24.51 -16.20 3.19
C ALA A 82 -24.63 -15.46 1.84
N VAL A 83 -23.59 -14.72 1.43
CA VAL A 83 -23.56 -13.98 0.16
C VAL A 83 -22.68 -14.62 -0.90
N ARG A 84 -22.34 -15.91 -0.77
CA ARG A 84 -21.35 -16.60 -1.64
C ARG A 84 -21.61 -16.44 -3.14
N TRP A 85 -22.88 -16.41 -3.54
CA TRP A 85 -23.31 -16.30 -4.93
C TRP A 85 -23.15 -14.89 -5.51
N ILE A 86 -22.98 -13.87 -4.67
CA ILE A 86 -22.75 -12.49 -5.08
C ILE A 86 -21.28 -12.11 -4.85
N SER A 87 -20.76 -12.40 -3.66
CA SER A 87 -19.42 -11.96 -3.24
C SER A 87 -18.30 -12.64 -4.02
N VAL A 88 -18.34 -13.96 -4.18
CA VAL A 88 -17.25 -14.71 -4.84
C VAL A 88 -17.18 -14.41 -6.34
N PRO A 89 -18.24 -14.61 -7.14
CA PRO A 89 -18.17 -14.31 -8.56
C PRO A 89 -18.07 -12.81 -8.84
N GLY A 90 -18.71 -11.95 -8.02
CA GLY A 90 -18.65 -10.50 -8.18
C GLY A 90 -17.24 -9.95 -7.99
N SER A 91 -16.56 -10.33 -6.90
CA SER A 91 -15.18 -9.89 -6.64
C SER A 91 -14.18 -10.46 -7.66
N ALA A 92 -14.31 -11.72 -8.05
CA ALA A 92 -13.45 -12.33 -9.06
C ALA A 92 -13.61 -11.65 -10.42
N LEU A 93 -14.86 -11.45 -10.87
CA LEU A 93 -15.16 -10.78 -12.13
C LEU A 93 -14.69 -9.32 -12.11
N GLN A 94 -14.95 -8.59 -11.01
CA GLN A 94 -14.51 -7.20 -10.85
C GLN A 94 -12.98 -7.10 -10.90
N THR A 95 -12.26 -7.96 -10.19
CA THR A 95 -10.78 -7.95 -10.17
C THR A 95 -10.22 -8.23 -11.56
N LEU A 96 -10.77 -9.23 -12.27
CA LEU A 96 -10.35 -9.56 -13.63
C LEU A 96 -10.66 -8.43 -14.62
N LEU A 97 -11.86 -7.86 -14.57
CA LEU A 97 -12.27 -6.78 -15.47
C LEU A 97 -11.45 -5.51 -15.24
N VAL A 98 -11.29 -5.08 -13.99
CA VAL A 98 -10.49 -3.89 -13.66
C VAL A 98 -9.03 -4.10 -14.05
N GLY A 99 -8.47 -5.28 -13.78
CA GLY A 99 -7.12 -5.64 -14.21
C GLY A 99 -6.96 -5.64 -15.74
N ALA A 100 -7.90 -6.24 -16.47
CA ALA A 100 -7.89 -6.29 -17.92
C ALA A 100 -8.03 -4.90 -18.55
N LEU A 101 -8.90 -4.05 -18.02
CA LEU A 101 -9.03 -2.66 -18.47
C LEU A 101 -7.76 -1.86 -18.20
N GLY A 102 -7.16 -2.00 -17.01
CA GLY A 102 -5.90 -1.35 -16.67
C GLY A 102 -4.76 -1.78 -17.60
N ALA A 103 -4.64 -3.08 -17.88
CA ALA A 103 -3.67 -3.61 -18.83
C ALA A 103 -3.95 -3.11 -20.27
N GLY A 104 -5.21 -3.09 -20.69
CA GLY A 104 -5.61 -2.60 -22.01
C GLY A 104 -5.27 -1.13 -22.23
N VAL A 105 -5.51 -0.27 -21.23
CA VAL A 105 -5.08 1.14 -21.24
C VAL A 105 -3.56 1.24 -21.26
N GLY A 106 -2.86 0.48 -20.41
CA GLY A 106 -1.41 0.50 -20.32
C GLY A 106 -0.68 0.03 -21.59
N VAL A 107 -1.31 -0.79 -22.42
CA VAL A 107 -0.77 -1.23 -23.73
C VAL A 107 -1.11 -0.23 -24.85
N ALA A 108 -2.12 0.62 -24.67
CA ALA A 108 -2.54 1.61 -25.66
C ALA A 108 -1.75 2.94 -25.61
N PHE A 109 -0.95 3.16 -24.56
CA PHE A 109 -0.04 4.31 -24.38
C PHE A 109 1.41 3.86 -24.39
#